data_AF-A0A7S1EI00-F1
#
_entry.id   AF-A0A7S1EI00-F1
#
_cell.length_a   1.000
_cell.length_b   1.000
_cell.length_c   1.000
_cell.angle_alpha   90.00
_cell.angle_beta   90.00
_cell.angle_gamma   90.00
#
_symmetry.space_group_name_H-M   'P 1'
#
loop_
_entity.id
_entity.type
_entity.pdbx_description
1 polymer ?
#
loop_
_entity_poly.entity_id
_entity_poly.type
_entity_poly.pdbx_seq_one_letter_code
_entity_poly.pdbx_strand_id
1 'polypeptide(L)'
;MTTGNQIDPIGKPDYGIDAPGVRRGMFIAGVGGLLLLIAVVSAQAMGLVGAGRPSQAAGVLASLGVLAGVYGLFMGAYMTYASRIGKLRTRERLLDAVGGLRSWRGNEAVLDVGCGRGLMMVGAAKRLG
;
A
#
# COMPACT_ATOMS: atom_id res chain seq x y z
N MET A 1 1.13 3.04 -47.45
CA MET A 1 0.25 2.49 -46.39
C MET A 1 1.07 2.34 -45.12
N THR A 2 1.06 3.34 -44.25
CA THR A 2 1.66 3.28 -42.92
C THR A 2 0.61 2.74 -41.95
N THR A 3 0.85 1.57 -41.39
CA THR A 3 0.05 0.97 -40.33
C THR A 3 0.04 1.90 -39.14
N GLY A 4 -1.13 2.50 -38.87
CA GLY A 4 -1.38 3.24 -37.65
C GLY A 4 -1.19 2.32 -36.46
N ASN A 5 -0.26 2.69 -35.58
CA ASN A 5 -0.07 2.06 -34.28
C ASN A 5 -1.40 2.15 -33.52
N GLN A 6 -2.11 1.02 -33.39
CA GLN A 6 -3.24 0.93 -32.46
C GLN A 6 -2.67 1.19 -31.06
N ILE A 7 -2.93 2.38 -30.54
CA ILE A 7 -2.88 2.65 -29.11
C ILE A 7 -3.99 1.80 -28.50
N ASP A 8 -3.61 0.66 -27.92
CA ASP A 8 -4.50 -0.12 -27.07
C ASP A 8 -5.21 0.85 -26.12
N PRO A 9 -6.54 0.72 -25.91
CA PRO A 9 -7.27 1.63 -25.04
C PRO A 9 -6.56 1.67 -23.69
N ILE A 10 -5.98 2.83 -23.38
CA ILE A 10 -5.04 2.98 -22.29
C ILE A 10 -5.77 2.57 -21.01
N GLY A 11 -5.47 1.37 -20.51
CA GLY A 11 -6.02 0.87 -19.26
C GLY A 11 -5.72 1.84 -18.12
N LYS A 12 -6.45 1.73 -17.01
CA LYS A 12 -6.29 2.63 -15.87
C LYS A 12 -4.80 2.77 -15.50
N PRO A 13 -4.22 3.99 -15.52
CA PRO A 13 -2.78 4.17 -15.33
C PRO A 13 -2.29 3.60 -13.99
N ASP A 14 -1.17 2.86 -14.02
CA ASP A 14 -0.56 2.29 -12.81
C ASP A 14 0.61 3.15 -12.29
N TYR A 15 0.35 3.93 -11.24
CA TYR A 15 1.35 4.76 -10.56
C TYR A 15 2.22 4.00 -9.55
N GLY A 16 2.13 2.68 -9.50
CA GLY A 16 2.97 1.82 -8.68
C GLY A 16 2.60 1.84 -7.19
N ILE A 17 3.36 1.04 -6.45
CA ILE A 17 3.25 0.92 -4.99
C ILE A 17 4.49 1.56 -4.36
N ASP A 18 4.27 2.34 -3.33
CA ASP A 18 5.35 3.04 -2.63
C ASP A 18 6.07 2.04 -1.71
N ALA A 19 7.41 2.07 -1.72
CA ALA A 19 8.26 1.14 -0.99
C ALA A 19 7.82 -0.34 -1.09
N PRO A 20 7.81 -0.94 -2.31
CA PRO A 20 7.23 -2.27 -2.54
C PRO A 20 7.92 -3.38 -1.73
N GLY A 21 9.23 -3.22 -1.46
CA GLY A 21 9.99 -4.13 -0.59
C GLY A 21 9.54 -4.08 0.86
N VAL A 22 9.31 -2.88 1.43
CA VAL A 22 8.82 -2.71 2.80
C VAL A 22 7.41 -3.29 2.95
N ARG A 23 6.50 -2.98 2.02
CA ARG A 23 5.15 -3.59 2.01
C ARG A 23 5.21 -5.12 1.97
N ARG A 24 6.07 -5.69 1.12
CA ARG A 24 6.25 -7.15 1.06
C ARG A 24 6.76 -7.70 2.39
N GLY A 25 7.75 -7.04 3.00
CA GLY A 25 8.26 -7.37 4.32
C GLY A 25 7.16 -7.36 5.39
N MET A 26 6.28 -6.35 5.38
CA MET A 26 5.16 -6.25 6.32
C MET A 26 4.16 -7.40 6.17
N PHE A 27 3.79 -7.77 4.94
CA PHE A 27 2.94 -8.94 4.72
C PHE A 27 3.60 -10.25 5.13
N ILE A 28 4.90 -10.43 4.84
CA ILE A 28 5.64 -11.63 5.26
C ILE A 28 5.69 -11.71 6.79
N ALA A 29 6.00 -10.61 7.48
CA ALA A 29 6.00 -10.56 8.94
C ALA A 29 4.60 -10.82 9.51
N GLY A 30 3.56 -10.26 8.89
CA GLY A 30 2.16 -10.48 9.27
C GLY A 30 1.71 -11.93 9.13
N VAL A 31 1.96 -12.55 7.98
CA VAL A 31 1.66 -13.97 7.75
C VAL A 31 2.48 -14.85 8.68
N GLY A 32 3.78 -14.56 8.84
CA GLY A 32 4.67 -15.29 9.76
C GLY A 32 4.20 -15.21 11.21
N GLY A 33 3.78 -14.04 11.68
CA GLY A 33 3.21 -13.84 13.01
C GLY A 33 1.90 -14.62 13.21
N LEU A 34 1.01 -14.62 12.22
CA LEU A 34 -0.23 -15.39 12.26
C LEU A 34 0.03 -16.90 12.30
N LEU A 35 0.95 -17.40 11.48
CA LEU A 35 1.34 -18.81 11.48
C LEU A 35 1.98 -19.22 12.81
N LEU A 36 2.82 -18.36 13.38
CA LEU A 36 3.39 -18.57 14.72
C LEU A 36 2.29 -18.69 15.78
N LEU A 37 1.32 -17.76 15.77
CA LEU A 37 0.18 -17.81 16.69
C LEU A 37 -0.61 -19.12 16.55
N ILE A 38 -0.95 -19.50 15.32
CA ILE A 38 -1.67 -20.75 15.05
C ILE A 38 -0.87 -21.94 15.58
N ALA A 39 0.43 -22.02 15.27
CA ALA A 39 1.28 -23.12 15.72
C ALA A 39 1.32 -23.23 17.25
N VAL A 40 1.46 -22.11 17.96
CA VAL A 40 1.48 -22.09 19.44
C VAL A 40 0.14 -22.55 20.01
N VAL A 41 -0.98 -22.00 19.51
CA VAL A 41 -2.33 -22.36 19.98
C VAL A 41 -2.63 -23.84 19.70
N SER A 42 -2.28 -24.34 18.51
CA SER A 42 -2.45 -25.74 18.16
C SER A 42 -1.59 -26.67 19.02
N ALA A 43 -0.34 -26.32 19.29
CA ALA A 43 0.54 -27.11 20.15
C ALA A 43 0.03 -27.19 21.60
N GLN A 44 -0.54 -26.11 22.11
CA GLN A 44 -1.21 -26.11 23.43
C GLN A 44 -2.48 -26.96 23.44
N ALA A 45 -3.32 -26.87 22.39
CA ALA A 45 -4.55 -27.65 22.29
C ALA A 45 -4.28 -29.16 22.22
N MET A 46 -3.17 -29.56 21.58
CA MET A 46 -2.73 -30.96 21.49
C MET A 46 -1.99 -31.46 22.74
N GLY A 47 -1.82 -30.61 23.77
CA GLY A 47 -1.09 -30.98 24.99
C GLY A 47 0.42 -31.20 24.80
N LEU A 48 0.97 -30.79 23.65
CA LEU A 48 2.41 -30.89 23.35
C LEU A 48 3.24 -29.89 24.17
N VAL A 49 2.59 -28.88 24.73
CA VAL A 49 3.17 -27.88 25.62
C VAL A 49 2.39 -27.96 26.94
N GLY A 50 3.10 -28.30 28.03
CA GLY A 50 2.64 -28.43 29.43
C GLY A 50 1.12 -28.31 29.69
N ALA A 51 0.49 -29.43 30.04
CA ALA A 51 -0.94 -29.52 30.32
C ALA A 51 -1.42 -28.45 31.33
N GLY A 52 -2.34 -27.58 30.88
CA GLY A 52 -3.19 -26.76 31.76
C GLY A 52 -2.75 -25.31 32.04
N ARG A 53 -1.53 -24.89 31.68
CA ARG A 53 -1.13 -23.47 31.71
C ARG A 53 -0.22 -23.16 30.52
N PRO A 54 -0.43 -22.06 29.76
CA PRO A 54 0.61 -21.61 28.82
C PRO A 54 1.90 -21.50 29.61
N SER A 55 2.94 -22.22 29.18
CA SER A 55 4.29 -21.90 29.62
C SER A 55 4.51 -20.41 29.32
N GLN A 56 5.19 -19.68 30.20
CA GLN A 56 5.42 -18.25 29.99
C GLN A 56 6.00 -17.98 28.59
N ALA A 57 6.83 -18.90 28.10
CA ALA A 57 7.35 -18.91 26.73
C ALA A 57 6.25 -19.00 25.65
N ALA A 58 5.27 -19.90 25.77
CA ALA A 58 4.16 -19.99 24.83
C ALA A 58 3.32 -18.70 24.82
N GLY A 59 3.08 -18.12 26.00
CA GLY A 59 2.38 -16.83 26.11
C GLY A 59 3.12 -15.69 25.40
N VAL A 60 4.45 -15.62 25.55
CA VAL A 60 5.30 -14.62 24.86
C VAL A 60 5.32 -14.87 23.35
N LEU A 61 5.44 -16.11 22.89
CA LEU A 61 5.44 -16.43 21.47
C LEU A 61 4.09 -16.13 20.82
N ALA A 62 2.98 -16.43 21.51
CA ALA A 62 1.65 -16.09 21.03
C ALA A 62 1.45 -14.57 20.95
N SER A 63 1.89 -13.80 21.96
CA SER A 63 1.76 -12.33 21.94
C SER A 63 2.62 -11.69 20.84
N LEU A 64 3.84 -12.19 20.61
CA LEU A 64 4.67 -11.80 19.47
C LEU A 64 4.01 -12.14 18.14
N GLY A 65 3.40 -13.33 18.04
CA GLY A 65 2.65 -13.75 16.86
C GLY A 65 1.46 -12.83 16.56
N VAL A 66 0.67 -12.48 17.58
CA VAL A 66 -0.43 -11.52 17.46
C VAL A 66 0.09 -10.14 17.05
N LEU A 67 1.11 -9.62 17.73
CA LEU A 67 1.65 -8.29 17.46
C LEU A 67 2.19 -8.20 16.02
N ALA A 68 3.07 -9.13 15.63
CA ALA A 68 3.63 -9.18 14.29
C ALA A 68 2.54 -9.42 13.24
N GLY A 69 1.57 -10.29 13.54
CA GLY A 69 0.43 -10.61 12.69
C GLY A 69 -0.44 -9.41 12.39
N VAL A 70 -1.00 -8.80 13.44
CA VAL A 70 -1.89 -7.65 13.34
C VAL A 70 -1.16 -6.46 12.73
N TYR A 71 0.02 -6.10 13.26
CA TYR A 71 0.76 -4.94 12.78
C TYR A 71 1.22 -5.11 11.33
N GLY A 72 1.82 -6.26 11.00
CA GLY A 72 2.33 -6.53 9.66
C GLY A 72 1.24 -6.57 8.59
N LEU A 73 0.12 -7.25 8.87
CA LEU A 73 -1.02 -7.29 7.95
C LEU A 73 -1.68 -5.91 7.81
N PHE A 74 -1.89 -5.21 8.92
CA PHE A 74 -2.45 -3.86 8.90
C PHE A 74 -1.57 -2.90 8.10
N MET A 75 -0.27 -2.86 8.38
CA MET A 75 0.65 -1.96 7.67
C MET A 75 0.79 -2.33 6.20
N GLY A 76 0.88 -3.62 5.85
CA GLY A 76 0.91 -4.07 4.46
C GLY A 76 -0.35 -3.64 3.70
N ALA A 77 -1.53 -3.80 4.31
CA ALA A 77 -2.81 -3.37 3.75
C ALA A 77 -2.88 -1.84 3.63
N TYR A 78 -2.48 -1.11 4.69
CA TYR A 78 -2.46 0.35 4.72
C TYR A 78 -1.54 0.93 3.65
N MET A 79 -0.32 0.42 3.49
CA MET A 79 0.60 0.83 2.44
C MET A 79 0.00 0.59 1.05
N THR A 80 -0.68 -0.54 0.85
CA THR A 80 -1.36 -0.84 -0.40
C THR A 80 -2.50 0.15 -0.67
N TYR A 81 -3.33 0.42 0.34
CA TYR A 81 -4.42 1.39 0.25
C TYR A 81 -3.89 2.80 -0.03
N ALA A 82 -2.88 3.26 0.72
CA ALA A 82 -2.28 4.57 0.58
C ALA A 82 -1.69 4.76 -0.82
N SER A 83 -0.99 3.75 -1.37
CA SER A 83 -0.41 3.85 -2.71
C SER A 83 -1.45 3.73 -3.84
N ARG A 84 -2.54 2.98 -3.65
CA ARG A 84 -3.55 2.79 -4.72
C ARG A 84 -4.64 3.86 -4.72
N ILE A 85 -4.97 4.41 -3.56
CA ILE A 85 -6.12 5.29 -3.37
C ILE A 85 -5.68 6.60 -2.70
N GLY A 86 -4.95 6.50 -1.60
CA GLY A 86 -4.53 7.65 -0.80
C GLY A 86 -3.80 8.70 -1.63
N LYS A 87 -2.75 8.30 -2.36
CA LYS A 87 -1.96 9.22 -3.18
C LYS A 87 -2.73 9.84 -4.35
N LEU A 88 -3.68 9.12 -4.94
CA LEU A 88 -4.57 9.67 -5.97
C LEU A 88 -5.49 10.74 -5.38
N ARG A 89 -6.06 10.49 -4.20
CA ARG A 89 -6.90 11.46 -3.50
C ARG A 89 -6.09 12.69 -3.06
N THR A 90 -4.87 12.48 -2.57
CA THR A 90 -3.96 13.57 -2.20
C THR A 90 -3.58 14.41 -3.42
N ARG A 91 -3.28 13.77 -4.57
CA ARG A 91 -3.07 14.47 -5.83
C ARG A 91 -4.24 15.38 -6.17
N GLU A 92 -5.47 14.87 -6.16
CA GLU A 92 -6.64 15.70 -6.49
C GLU A 92 -6.76 16.89 -5.55
N ARG A 93 -6.63 16.67 -4.23
CA ARG A 93 -6.68 17.74 -3.23
C ARG A 93 -5.61 18.82 -3.46
N LEU A 94 -4.39 18.41 -3.82
CA LEU A 94 -3.30 19.36 -4.10
C LEU A 94 -3.58 20.17 -5.38
N LEU A 95 -4.04 19.51 -6.45
CA LEU A 95 -4.38 20.20 -7.70
C LEU A 95 -5.61 21.10 -7.58
N ASP A 96 -6.59 20.71 -6.75
CA ASP A 96 -7.73 21.54 -6.38
C ASP A 96 -7.29 22.79 -5.60
N ALA A 97 -6.38 22.62 -4.64
CA ALA A 97 -5.83 23.74 -3.88
C ALA A 97 -5.07 24.72 -4.78
N VAL A 98 -4.27 24.22 -5.73
CA VAL A 98 -3.62 25.06 -6.75
C VAL A 98 -4.66 25.75 -7.63
N GLY A 99 -5.70 25.03 -8.06
CA GLY A 99 -6.81 25.58 -8.85
C GLY A 99 -7.58 26.71 -8.15
N GLY A 100 -7.69 26.63 -6.82
CA GLY A 100 -8.29 27.68 -5.98
C GLY A 100 -7.41 28.93 -5.85
N LEU A 101 -6.08 28.78 -5.91
CA LEU A 101 -5.14 29.90 -5.93
C LEU A 101 -5.02 30.54 -7.32
N ARG A 102 -5.02 29.71 -8.36
CA ARG A 102 -4.94 30.11 -9.76
C ARG A 102 -5.73 29.12 -10.61
N SER A 103 -6.74 29.61 -11.31
CA SER A 103 -7.52 28.78 -12.23
C SER A 103 -6.62 28.16 -13.30
N TRP A 104 -6.81 26.87 -13.57
CA TRP A 104 -6.14 26.16 -14.66
C TRP A 104 -6.67 26.66 -16.00
N ARG A 105 -5.84 27.35 -16.80
CA ARG A 105 -6.23 27.92 -18.12
C ARG A 105 -5.53 27.26 -19.30
N GLY A 106 -4.51 26.44 -19.04
CA GLY A 106 -3.72 25.74 -20.06
C GLY A 106 -2.63 26.57 -20.70
N ASN A 107 -2.46 27.83 -20.25
CA ASN A 107 -1.35 28.69 -20.64
C ASN A 107 -0.26 28.77 -19.56
N GLU A 108 -0.37 27.93 -18.53
CA GLU A 108 0.62 27.83 -17.46
C GLU A 108 1.78 26.91 -17.85
N ALA A 109 3.00 27.33 -17.52
CA ALA A 109 4.14 26.42 -17.48
C ALA A 109 4.14 25.66 -16.14
N VAL A 110 4.06 24.33 -16.19
CA VAL A 110 3.99 23.45 -15.01
C VAL A 110 5.20 22.54 -15.01
N LEU A 111 5.91 22.49 -13.87
CA LEU A 111 7.05 21.60 -13.65
C LEU A 111 6.71 20.58 -12.56
N ASP A 112 6.76 19.30 -12.90
CA ASP A 112 6.62 18.18 -11.94
C ASP A 112 8.03 17.71 -11.53
N VAL A 113 8.53 18.24 -10.41
CA VAL A 113 9.86 17.90 -9.90
C VAL A 113 9.86 16.48 -9.35
N GLY A 114 10.61 15.58 -9.99
CA GLY A 114 10.60 14.16 -9.65
C GLY A 114 9.34 13.45 -10.16
N CYS A 115 8.99 13.69 -11.43
CA CYS A 115 7.74 13.25 -12.05
C CYS A 115 7.42 11.75 -11.90
N GLY A 116 8.40 10.89 -11.67
CA GLY A 116 8.20 9.46 -11.44
C GLY A 116 7.40 8.83 -12.58
N ARG A 117 6.19 8.32 -12.28
CA ARG A 117 5.25 7.77 -13.28
C ARG A 117 4.22 8.79 -13.79
N GLY A 118 4.52 10.08 -13.67
CA GLY A 118 3.67 11.20 -14.09
C GLY A 118 2.41 11.37 -13.25
N LEU A 119 2.41 10.97 -11.97
CA LEU A 119 1.22 11.04 -11.12
C LEU A 119 0.63 12.45 -11.08
N MET A 120 1.47 13.45 -10.80
CA MET A 120 1.06 14.85 -10.68
C MET A 120 0.88 15.47 -12.07
N MET A 121 1.82 15.29 -12.99
CA MET A 121 1.72 15.82 -14.35
C MET A 121 0.46 15.37 -15.10
N VAL A 122 0.13 14.07 -15.08
CA VAL A 122 -1.11 13.55 -15.70
C VAL A 122 -2.35 14.11 -14.99
N GLY A 123 -2.29 14.31 -13.66
CA GLY A 123 -3.37 14.95 -12.92
C GLY A 123 -3.58 16.40 -13.33
N ALA A 124 -2.51 17.18 -13.50
CA ALA A 124 -2.56 18.56 -13.93
C ALA A 124 -3.11 18.68 -15.37
N ALA A 125 -2.64 17.83 -16.29
CA ALA A 125 -3.16 17.79 -17.67
C ALA A 125 -4.68 17.56 -17.71
N LYS A 126 -5.20 16.66 -16.85
CA LYS A 126 -6.65 16.41 -16.74
C LYS A 126 -7.48 17.61 -16.27
N ARG A 127 -6.85 18.66 -15.72
CA ARG A 127 -7.55 19.91 -15.36
C ARG A 127 -7.76 20.82 -16.56
N LEU A 128 -7.12 20.52 -17.70
CA LEU A 128 -7.16 21.35 -18.91
C LEU A 128 -8.15 20.85 -19.97
N GLY A 129 -8.62 19.60 -19.87
CA GLY A 129 -9.51 18.96 -20.85
C GLY A 129 -8.85 17.77 -21.53
#